data_AF-A0A2V1DCT4-F1
#
_entry.id   AF-A0A2V1DCT4-F1
#
_cell.length_a   1.000
_cell.length_b   1.000
_cell.length_c   1.000
_cell.angle_alpha   90.00
_cell.angle_beta   90.00
_cell.angle_gamma   90.00
#
_symmetry.space_group_name_H-M   'P 1'
#
loop_
_entity.id
_entity.type
_entity.pdbx_description
1 polymer ?
#
loop_
_entity_poly.entity_id
_entity_poly.type
_entity_poly.pdbx_seq_one_letter_code
_entity_poly.pdbx_strand_id
1 'polypeptide(L)'
;MPNANQTMPWSKPQPQANQNPNSYSGQKRKANAAPTTGPMLPPTTHKGKSSLHPPQRQTESIMTDGSMDNLSQDSESDEESVKGRTVVENEIENPNASGETPKPSVQLPISDTDIQRAKLLAYPPVPPNPVHLYKERFLEFGYTALVDLVRAKSDEMGHPFFSGENQFDENLSHAHAWRFHGAELLESIPRCLLVALLDDTLSNSERADDVHRYFESSHPWYKRQSEEFAPLIYCRMFVDASGNSPSAGQLRDIILCMRQYVSGDPSFDEQNAEIDNLSRSNTSQEEIRRGLHHHLNEKKQRVLEVHTFCHALETYLDEKYPTSQNQDSPIAAKLKYIGFSAGPPEGQRAHDRGDTNFLAALFNDIGRYLFQEPSKEGHSSIKVPTFSFSQYIVAYLVDEVECHLGEEIFARACNAYYTSGLGFNIAPAGLNVAGADLGDSKHSKALELWNQCQEFRDRQTFYGEQMCQENFKNFPVYLRWMKTDGRVDGKPRNNFNNCIDKIIKEKVNDYHDEIEDMERRMKEYKELHEREVEELIAAKRG
;
A
#
# COMPACT_ATOMS: atom_id res chain seq x y z
N MET A 1 -35.53 54.65 -8.48
CA MET A 1 -36.68 54.35 -9.36
C MET A 1 -36.52 55.13 -10.66
N PRO A 2 -37.05 54.69 -11.80
CA PRO A 2 -37.48 53.32 -12.23
C PRO A 2 -36.26 52.61 -12.89
N ASN A 3 -36.30 51.66 -13.85
CA ASN A 3 -36.98 50.35 -14.06
C ASN A 3 -36.20 49.59 -15.18
N ALA A 4 -36.43 48.32 -15.55
CA ALA A 4 -36.86 47.08 -14.89
C ALA A 4 -36.93 45.96 -15.97
N ASN A 5 -36.75 44.69 -15.59
CA ASN A 5 -37.10 43.46 -16.36
C ASN A 5 -36.26 43.19 -17.65
N GLN A 6 -36.12 41.96 -18.17
CA GLN A 6 -36.91 40.73 -17.97
C GLN A 6 -36.03 39.47 -17.74
N THR A 7 -36.51 38.59 -16.85
CA THR A 7 -36.12 37.17 -16.74
C THR A 7 -37.00 36.29 -17.64
N MET A 8 -36.44 35.23 -18.23
CA MET A 8 -37.18 34.17 -18.93
C MET A 8 -37.08 32.83 -18.17
N PRO A 9 -38.18 32.05 -18.06
CA PRO A 9 -38.20 30.83 -17.25
C PRO A 9 -37.70 29.60 -18.03
N TRP A 10 -36.95 28.72 -17.34
CA TRP A 10 -36.64 27.39 -17.85
C TRP A 10 -37.78 26.41 -17.55
N SER A 11 -38.26 25.73 -18.59
CA SER A 11 -39.38 24.78 -18.53
C SER A 11 -38.90 23.38 -18.14
N LYS A 12 -39.67 22.69 -17.28
CA LYS A 12 -39.45 21.27 -16.95
C LYS A 12 -39.73 20.39 -18.18
N PRO A 13 -38.88 19.39 -18.51
CA PRO A 13 -39.27 18.31 -19.41
C PRO A 13 -40.12 17.27 -18.67
N GLN A 14 -41.23 16.85 -19.28
CA GLN A 14 -42.00 15.66 -18.88
C GLN A 14 -41.46 14.40 -19.59
N PRO A 15 -41.68 13.20 -19.04
CA PRO A 15 -41.09 11.97 -19.55
C PRO A 15 -41.76 11.48 -20.84
N GLN A 16 -40.96 10.99 -21.80
CA GLN A 16 -41.47 10.22 -22.93
C GLN A 16 -41.15 8.73 -22.76
N ALA A 17 -42.16 7.90 -23.03
CA ALA A 17 -42.09 6.46 -22.88
C ALA A 17 -41.52 5.78 -24.14
N ASN A 18 -40.53 4.93 -23.91
CA ASN A 18 -40.48 3.54 -24.38
C ASN A 18 -40.96 3.26 -25.83
N GLN A 19 -40.03 3.22 -26.80
CA GLN A 19 -40.17 2.40 -28.00
C GLN A 19 -38.86 1.68 -28.34
N ASN A 20 -38.91 0.36 -28.25
CA ASN A 20 -37.93 -0.58 -28.78
C ASN A 20 -38.29 -0.90 -30.23
N PRO A 21 -37.33 -0.95 -31.17
CA PRO A 21 -37.38 -2.05 -32.12
C PRO A 21 -36.02 -2.69 -32.42
N ASN A 22 -35.98 -4.01 -32.23
CA ASN A 22 -35.06 -4.87 -32.95
C ASN A 22 -35.26 -4.75 -34.46
N SER A 23 -34.15 -4.69 -35.20
CA SER A 23 -33.86 -5.37 -36.48
C SER A 23 -33.11 -4.47 -37.47
N TYR A 24 -31.91 -4.90 -37.87
CA TYR A 24 -31.50 -4.76 -39.26
C TYR A 24 -30.56 -5.89 -39.68
N SER A 25 -30.78 -6.40 -40.87
CA SER A 25 -30.17 -7.61 -41.39
C SER A 25 -28.98 -7.32 -42.32
N GLY A 26 -27.89 -8.03 -42.07
CA GLY A 26 -26.96 -8.61 -43.05
C GLY A 26 -26.43 -7.79 -44.23
N GLN A 27 -25.10 -7.77 -44.37
CA GLN A 27 -24.48 -7.82 -45.69
C GLN A 27 -23.33 -8.83 -45.77
N LYS A 28 -23.20 -9.44 -46.95
CA LYS A 28 -22.34 -10.59 -47.25
C LYS A 28 -20.94 -10.15 -47.67
N ARG A 29 -19.91 -10.92 -47.32
CA ARG A 29 -18.77 -11.16 -48.21
C ARG A 29 -18.42 -12.65 -48.27
N LYS A 30 -18.34 -13.16 -49.51
CA LYS A 30 -17.76 -14.47 -49.87
C LYS A 30 -16.24 -14.34 -49.80
N ALA A 31 -15.53 -15.22 -49.08
CA ALA A 31 -15.10 -16.57 -49.46
C ALA A 31 -13.79 -16.59 -50.27
N ASN A 32 -12.82 -17.36 -49.79
CA ASN A 32 -11.92 -18.19 -50.59
C ASN A 32 -11.48 -19.38 -49.72
N ALA A 33 -11.23 -20.52 -50.35
CA ALA A 33 -11.02 -21.80 -49.68
C ALA A 33 -9.80 -22.53 -50.23
N ALA A 34 -9.15 -23.33 -49.39
CA ALA A 34 -8.43 -24.54 -49.78
C ALA A 34 -8.33 -25.48 -48.55
N PRO A 35 -8.64 -26.79 -48.67
CA PRO A 35 -8.60 -27.74 -47.56
C PRO A 35 -7.35 -28.62 -47.57
N THR A 36 -7.02 -29.21 -46.41
CA THR A 36 -6.07 -30.33 -46.32
C THR A 36 -6.68 -31.50 -45.54
N THR A 37 -6.34 -32.71 -45.95
CA THR A 37 -7.01 -33.98 -45.62
C THR A 37 -6.32 -34.74 -44.48
N GLY A 38 -7.08 -35.48 -43.66
CA GLY A 38 -6.57 -36.42 -42.64
C GLY A 38 -7.71 -37.26 -42.04
N PRO A 39 -7.54 -38.57 -41.76
CA PRO A 39 -8.65 -39.52 -41.79
C PRO A 39 -9.34 -39.85 -40.45
N MET A 40 -10.62 -40.23 -40.54
CA MET A 40 -11.40 -40.89 -39.49
C MET A 40 -11.19 -42.42 -39.47
N LEU A 41 -11.29 -43.03 -38.29
CA LEU A 41 -11.57 -44.46 -38.08
C LEU A 41 -12.54 -44.63 -36.86
N PRO A 42 -13.17 -45.80 -36.64
CA PRO A 42 -14.63 -45.87 -36.55
C PRO A 42 -15.22 -46.02 -35.13
N PRO A 43 -16.55 -45.82 -34.96
CA PRO A 43 -17.23 -45.98 -33.69
C PRO A 43 -17.59 -47.44 -33.37
N THR A 44 -17.40 -47.85 -32.11
CA THR A 44 -17.98 -49.09 -31.57
C THR A 44 -19.33 -48.79 -30.90
N THR A 45 -20.31 -49.66 -31.12
CA THR A 45 -21.63 -49.59 -30.46
C THR A 45 -21.92 -50.91 -29.75
N HIS A 46 -22.43 -50.85 -28.53
CA HIS A 46 -23.53 -51.69 -27.99
C HIS A 46 -23.74 -51.38 -26.49
N LYS A 47 -24.90 -50.82 -26.12
CA LYS A 47 -26.12 -51.50 -25.61
C LYS A 47 -26.04 -51.88 -24.13
N GLY A 48 -26.80 -51.15 -23.30
CA GLY A 48 -27.21 -51.54 -21.95
C GLY A 48 -28.39 -50.67 -21.51
N LYS A 49 -29.53 -51.28 -21.18
CA LYS A 49 -30.75 -50.58 -20.73
C LYS A 49 -30.90 -50.70 -19.21
N SER A 50 -31.24 -49.62 -18.52
CA SER A 50 -32.50 -49.53 -17.75
C SER A 50 -32.64 -48.20 -16.98
N SER A 51 -33.89 -47.76 -16.97
CA SER A 51 -34.55 -46.79 -16.10
C SER A 51 -34.28 -46.95 -14.59
N LEU A 52 -34.24 -45.84 -13.84
CA LEU A 52 -35.34 -45.40 -12.96
C LEU A 52 -35.08 -44.01 -12.33
N HIS A 53 -36.09 -43.46 -11.67
CA HIS A 53 -36.18 -42.06 -11.18
C HIS A 53 -35.32 -41.76 -9.92
N PRO A 54 -35.11 -40.47 -9.58
CA PRO A 54 -34.10 -40.04 -8.59
C PRO A 54 -34.66 -39.95 -7.15
N PRO A 55 -33.78 -39.84 -6.14
CA PRO A 55 -34.12 -39.24 -4.85
C PRO A 55 -33.43 -37.90 -4.61
N GLN A 56 -34.09 -37.09 -3.79
CA GLN A 56 -33.64 -35.79 -3.30
C GLN A 56 -32.35 -35.91 -2.45
N ARG A 57 -31.49 -34.88 -2.47
CA ARG A 57 -30.49 -34.70 -1.41
C ARG A 57 -31.14 -34.02 -0.21
N GLN A 58 -31.20 -34.73 0.91
CA GLN A 58 -31.38 -34.12 2.22
C GLN A 58 -30.06 -33.50 2.67
N THR A 59 -30.14 -32.33 3.30
CA THR A 59 -29.04 -31.73 4.06
C THR A 59 -29.07 -32.28 5.48
N GLU A 60 -28.01 -32.97 5.90
CA GLU A 60 -27.81 -33.30 7.31
C GLU A 60 -26.56 -32.60 7.86
N SER A 61 -26.74 -32.04 9.05
CA SER A 61 -25.73 -31.35 9.84
C SER A 61 -24.85 -32.37 10.55
N ILE A 62 -23.53 -32.24 10.44
CA ILE A 62 -22.58 -32.98 11.26
C ILE A 62 -21.89 -31.99 12.20
N MET A 63 -22.37 -31.95 13.45
CA MET A 63 -21.53 -31.51 14.56
C MET A 63 -20.45 -32.58 14.79
N THR A 64 -19.20 -32.15 15.01
CA THR A 64 -18.17 -33.01 15.61
C THR A 64 -17.71 -32.37 16.91
N ASP A 65 -18.26 -32.91 18.00
CA ASP A 65 -17.75 -32.74 19.35
C ASP A 65 -16.57 -33.71 19.55
N GLY A 66 -15.53 -33.30 20.27
CA GLY A 66 -14.18 -33.84 20.09
C GLY A 66 -13.29 -33.79 21.33
N SER A 67 -13.82 -34.27 22.46
CA SER A 67 -13.06 -34.47 23.69
C SER A 67 -11.82 -35.37 23.49
N MET A 68 -10.67 -34.94 24.02
CA MET A 68 -9.63 -35.84 24.51
C MET A 68 -9.01 -35.30 25.79
N ASP A 69 -9.24 -36.03 26.89
CA ASP A 69 -8.57 -35.84 28.17
C ASP A 69 -7.25 -36.64 28.23
N ASN A 70 -6.30 -36.07 28.96
CA ASN A 70 -5.19 -36.73 29.66
C ASN A 70 -4.17 -37.57 28.86
N LEU A 71 -2.90 -37.13 28.93
CA LEU A 71 -1.92 -37.80 29.79
C LEU A 71 -0.82 -36.82 30.22
N SER A 72 -0.66 -36.64 31.53
CA SER A 72 0.43 -35.88 32.15
C SER A 72 1.62 -36.78 32.42
N GLN A 73 2.84 -36.26 32.25
CA GLN A 73 4.00 -36.75 33.00
C GLN A 73 5.06 -35.66 33.16
N ASP A 74 5.54 -35.53 34.40
CA ASP A 74 6.40 -34.45 34.84
C ASP A 74 7.85 -34.60 34.36
N SER A 75 8.54 -33.47 34.18
CA SER A 75 9.98 -33.41 34.44
C SER A 75 10.37 -32.01 34.89
N GLU A 76 10.68 -31.90 36.18
CA GLU A 76 11.33 -30.74 36.79
C GLU A 76 12.77 -30.63 36.25
N SER A 77 13.26 -29.41 35.97
CA SER A 77 14.68 -29.07 36.16
C SER A 77 14.92 -27.56 36.15
N ASP A 78 15.39 -27.09 37.31
CA ASP A 78 16.43 -26.08 37.49
C ASP A 78 16.19 -24.65 36.97
N GLU A 79 15.51 -23.88 37.82
CA GLU A 79 15.65 -22.42 37.89
C GLU A 79 17.10 -22.01 38.23
N GLU A 80 17.89 -21.55 37.25
CA GLU A 80 19.09 -20.76 37.56
C GLU A 80 18.76 -19.26 37.62
N SER A 81 18.72 -18.72 38.84
CA SER A 81 18.36 -17.31 39.08
C SER A 81 19.41 -16.36 38.49
N VAL A 82 19.11 -15.74 37.36
CA VAL A 82 19.86 -14.57 36.88
C VAL A 82 19.32 -13.34 37.60
N LYS A 83 20.19 -12.73 38.42
CA LYS A 83 19.87 -11.63 39.31
C LYS A 83 19.27 -10.44 38.54
N GLY A 84 18.13 -9.96 39.04
CA GLY A 84 17.43 -8.82 38.46
C GLY A 84 18.32 -7.59 38.33
N ARG A 85 18.25 -6.97 37.16
CA ARG A 85 18.57 -5.55 37.01
C ARG A 85 17.25 -4.81 37.06
N THR A 86 17.05 -4.03 38.10
CA THR A 86 15.87 -3.18 38.27
C THR A 86 15.68 -2.36 37.00
N VAL A 87 14.62 -2.63 36.25
CA VAL A 87 14.09 -1.64 35.31
C VAL A 87 13.80 -0.42 36.17
N VAL A 88 14.33 0.74 35.78
CA VAL A 88 13.84 1.99 36.33
C VAL A 88 12.44 2.15 35.75
N GLU A 89 11.46 1.55 36.44
CA GLU A 89 10.12 2.07 36.43
C GLU A 89 10.26 3.53 36.80
N ASN A 90 10.11 4.42 35.81
CA ASN A 90 9.73 5.78 36.12
C ASN A 90 8.41 5.64 36.86
N GLU A 91 8.45 5.82 38.18
CA GLU A 91 7.27 5.88 39.01
C GLU A 91 6.30 6.84 38.31
N ILE A 92 5.15 6.31 37.88
CA ILE A 92 4.04 7.16 37.47
C ILE A 92 3.55 7.78 38.77
N GLU A 93 4.20 8.88 39.15
CA GLU A 93 3.82 9.68 40.31
C GLU A 93 2.33 9.97 40.20
N ASN A 94 1.61 9.51 41.21
CA ASN A 94 0.16 9.58 41.30
C ASN A 94 -0.29 11.04 41.09
N PRO A 95 -0.91 11.42 39.96
CA PRO A 95 -1.09 12.81 39.55
C PRO A 95 -2.28 13.48 40.26
N ASN A 96 -2.39 13.24 41.57
CA ASN A 96 -3.32 13.90 42.45
C ASN A 96 -2.56 14.95 43.27
N ALA A 97 -2.94 16.22 43.09
CA ALA A 97 -2.48 17.40 43.83
C ALA A 97 -1.22 18.16 43.34
N SER A 98 -1.02 18.27 42.03
CA SER A 98 -0.54 19.54 41.47
C SER A 98 -1.59 20.13 40.53
N GLY A 99 -1.90 21.42 40.70
CA GLY A 99 -2.93 22.11 39.94
C GLY A 99 -2.42 22.52 38.56
N GLU A 100 -2.14 21.55 37.68
CA GLU A 100 -1.91 21.86 36.27
C GLU A 100 -3.15 22.59 35.73
N THR A 101 -2.98 23.87 35.38
CA THR A 101 -4.00 24.61 34.65
C THR A 101 -4.31 23.86 33.37
N PRO A 102 -5.59 23.52 33.08
CA PRO A 102 -5.93 22.72 31.91
C PRO A 102 -5.34 23.39 30.66
N LYS A 103 -4.61 22.60 29.87
CA LYS A 103 -4.02 23.08 28.62
C LYS A 103 -5.17 23.66 27.76
N PRO A 104 -4.98 24.83 27.13
CA PRO A 104 -6.03 25.44 26.33
C PRO A 104 -6.37 24.51 25.17
N SER A 105 -7.63 24.02 25.14
CA SER A 105 -8.13 23.20 24.04
C SER A 105 -8.10 24.02 22.74
N VAL A 106 -8.05 23.31 21.60
CA VAL A 106 -8.07 23.98 20.29
C VAL A 106 -9.41 24.65 20.10
N GLN A 107 -9.39 25.98 20.06
CA GLN A 107 -10.55 26.77 19.66
C GLN A 107 -10.80 26.55 18.16
N LEU A 108 -11.95 25.95 17.86
CA LEU A 108 -12.54 25.92 16.53
C LEU A 108 -13.61 27.03 16.44
N PRO A 109 -13.85 27.63 15.27
CA PRO A 109 -13.12 27.45 14.00
C PRO A 109 -11.67 27.96 14.07
N ILE A 110 -10.78 27.36 13.27
CA ILE A 110 -9.46 27.97 12.99
C ILE A 110 -9.61 29.22 12.12
N SER A 111 -8.59 30.08 12.09
CA SER A 111 -8.67 31.34 11.33
C SER A 111 -8.67 31.12 9.81
N ASP A 112 -9.27 32.04 9.05
CA ASP A 112 -9.18 32.03 7.58
C ASP A 112 -7.73 32.01 7.09
N THR A 113 -6.81 32.67 7.81
CA THR A 113 -5.37 32.68 7.46
C THR A 113 -4.76 31.28 7.58
N ASP A 114 -5.15 30.52 8.60
CA ASP A 114 -4.77 29.12 8.77
C ASP A 114 -5.34 28.23 7.67
N ILE A 115 -6.60 28.45 7.28
CA ILE A 115 -7.26 27.74 6.17
C ILE A 115 -6.55 28.03 4.83
N GLN A 116 -6.20 29.29 4.55
CA GLN A 116 -5.43 29.63 3.35
C GLN A 116 -4.02 29.02 3.38
N ARG A 117 -3.38 28.97 4.55
CA ARG A 117 -2.09 28.27 4.71
C ARG A 117 -2.21 26.77 4.43
N ALA A 118 -3.26 26.11 4.92
CA ALA A 118 -3.52 24.70 4.60
C ALA A 118 -3.71 24.48 3.08
N LYS A 119 -4.40 25.39 2.40
CA LYS A 119 -4.53 25.34 0.92
C LYS A 119 -3.21 25.52 0.19
N LEU A 120 -2.29 26.33 0.72
CA LEU A 120 -0.93 26.49 0.17
C LEU A 120 0.01 25.32 0.47
N LEU A 121 -0.33 24.46 1.44
CA LEU A 121 0.40 23.22 1.76
C LEU A 121 -0.13 22.01 0.97
N ALA A 122 -1.36 22.07 0.49
CA ALA A 122 -1.82 21.14 -0.53
C ALA A 122 -0.94 21.35 -1.76
N TYR A 123 -0.49 20.26 -2.41
CA TYR A 123 0.32 20.44 -3.60
C TYR A 123 -0.50 21.18 -4.66
N PRO A 124 0.13 22.08 -5.46
CA PRO A 124 -0.47 22.42 -6.74
C PRO A 124 -0.72 21.09 -7.49
N PRO A 125 -1.89 20.91 -8.12
CA PRO A 125 -2.30 19.63 -8.68
C PRO A 125 -1.17 19.03 -9.50
N VAL A 126 -0.68 17.87 -9.06
CA VAL A 126 0.55 17.30 -9.60
C VAL A 126 0.32 17.06 -11.10
N PRO A 127 1.22 17.55 -11.99
CA PRO A 127 1.04 17.42 -13.43
C PRO A 127 0.67 15.97 -13.78
N PRO A 128 -0.32 15.79 -14.67
CA PRO A 128 -1.37 14.78 -14.54
C PRO A 128 -0.88 13.36 -14.18
N ASN A 129 -0.89 13.10 -12.87
CA ASN A 129 -0.58 11.83 -12.20
C ASN A 129 0.83 11.24 -12.48
N PRO A 130 1.84 11.47 -11.62
CA PRO A 130 3.16 10.88 -11.78
C PRO A 130 3.19 9.37 -11.56
N VAL A 131 2.12 8.74 -11.04
CA VAL A 131 2.04 7.27 -10.88
C VAL A 131 2.12 6.56 -12.23
N HIS A 132 1.47 7.10 -13.27
CA HIS A 132 1.64 6.57 -14.62
C HIS A 132 3.09 6.71 -15.10
N LEU A 133 3.73 7.85 -14.83
CA LEU A 133 5.14 8.07 -15.16
C LEU A 133 6.06 7.08 -14.41
N TYR A 134 5.84 6.84 -13.11
CA TYR A 134 6.61 5.88 -12.32
C TYR A 134 6.47 4.45 -12.89
N LYS A 135 5.25 4.00 -13.19
CA LYS A 135 5.00 2.70 -13.83
C LYS A 135 5.61 2.61 -15.23
N GLU A 136 5.39 3.61 -16.09
CA GLU A 136 5.91 3.64 -17.46
C GLU A 136 7.44 3.56 -17.45
N ARG A 137 8.09 4.37 -16.60
CA ARG A 137 9.55 4.40 -16.49
C ARG A 137 10.11 3.13 -15.88
N PHE A 138 9.41 2.52 -14.91
CA PHE A 138 9.77 1.20 -14.39
C PHE A 138 9.68 0.11 -15.49
N LEU A 139 8.61 0.11 -16.28
CA LEU A 139 8.42 -0.88 -17.36
C LEU A 139 9.39 -0.66 -18.53
N GLU A 140 9.74 0.58 -18.85
CA GLU A 140 10.65 0.96 -19.95
C GLU A 140 12.13 0.80 -19.58
N PHE A 141 12.52 1.18 -18.36
CA PHE A 141 13.92 1.37 -17.95
C PHE A 141 14.35 0.62 -16.69
N GLY A 142 13.44 -0.06 -15.99
CA GLY A 142 13.78 -0.89 -14.83
C GLY A 142 13.74 -0.18 -13.47
N TYR A 143 14.26 -0.86 -12.46
CA TYR A 143 14.15 -0.47 -11.05
C TYR A 143 14.93 0.81 -10.75
N THR A 144 16.15 0.94 -11.27
CA THR A 144 17.02 2.12 -11.05
C THR A 144 16.36 3.41 -11.53
N ALA A 145 15.61 3.34 -12.64
CA ALA A 145 14.90 4.49 -13.18
C ALA A 145 13.75 4.95 -12.28
N LEU A 146 13.04 4.01 -11.65
CA LEU A 146 12.02 4.32 -10.64
C LEU A 146 12.63 4.98 -9.41
N VAL A 147 13.73 4.43 -8.88
CA VAL A 147 14.48 5.00 -7.75
C VAL A 147 14.93 6.43 -8.04
N ASP A 148 15.59 6.68 -9.19
CA ASP A 148 16.11 8.01 -9.53
C ASP A 148 15.00 9.05 -9.69
N LEU A 149 13.80 8.66 -10.16
CA LEU A 149 12.63 9.54 -10.26
C LEU A 149 12.04 9.86 -8.89
N VAL A 150 11.85 8.84 -8.05
CA VAL A 150 11.31 9.00 -6.70
C VAL A 150 12.26 9.83 -5.85
N ARG A 151 13.56 9.56 -5.91
CA ARG A 151 14.60 10.38 -5.27
C ARG A 151 14.56 11.83 -5.75
N ALA A 152 14.52 12.07 -7.06
CA ALA A 152 14.48 13.43 -7.59
C ALA A 152 13.26 14.21 -7.07
N LYS A 153 12.11 13.54 -6.90
CA LYS A 153 10.93 14.14 -6.26
C LYS A 153 11.07 14.31 -4.76
N SER A 154 11.81 13.43 -4.08
CA SER A 154 12.16 13.55 -2.66
C SER A 154 13.05 14.77 -2.39
N ASP A 155 14.08 14.95 -3.21
CA ASP A 155 15.00 16.09 -3.18
C ASP A 155 14.25 17.42 -3.48
N GLU A 156 13.37 17.44 -4.49
CA GLU A 156 12.53 18.61 -4.84
C GLU A 156 11.66 19.07 -3.66
N MET A 157 11.18 18.12 -2.85
CA MET A 157 10.29 18.37 -1.72
C MET A 157 11.02 18.60 -0.40
N GLY A 158 12.35 18.64 -0.41
CA GLY A 158 13.17 18.87 0.78
C GLY A 158 12.98 17.80 1.86
N HIS A 159 12.83 16.52 1.46
CA HIS A 159 12.65 15.44 2.42
C HIS A 159 13.87 15.37 3.37
N PRO A 160 13.66 15.36 4.71
CA PRO A 160 14.74 15.54 5.68
C PRO A 160 15.68 14.33 5.82
N PHE A 161 15.47 13.28 5.03
CA PHE A 161 16.22 12.02 5.09
C PHE A 161 17.74 12.17 4.95
N PHE A 162 18.21 13.24 4.30
CA PHE A 162 19.62 13.48 4.03
C PHE A 162 20.05 14.92 4.36
N SER A 163 19.29 15.61 5.23
CA SER A 163 19.66 16.95 5.71
C SER A 163 20.65 16.93 6.90
N GLY A 164 21.01 15.75 7.40
CA GLY A 164 22.04 15.55 8.43
C GLY A 164 23.29 14.86 7.87
N GLU A 165 24.45 15.13 8.46
CA GLU A 165 25.77 14.69 7.93
C GLU A 165 26.08 13.18 8.13
N ASN A 166 25.31 12.46 8.96
CA ASN A 166 25.79 11.22 9.62
C ASN A 166 24.78 10.03 9.62
N GLN A 167 24.27 9.56 8.48
CA GLN A 167 23.33 8.40 8.47
C GLN A 167 23.61 7.29 7.44
N PHE A 168 24.62 7.44 6.59
CA PHE A 168 25.01 6.40 5.62
C PHE A 168 26.51 6.22 5.67
N ASP A 169 26.99 5.05 5.22
CA ASP A 169 28.40 4.73 5.08
C ASP A 169 29.17 5.91 4.46
N GLU A 170 30.20 6.41 5.16
CA GLU A 170 31.03 7.56 4.77
C GLU A 170 31.60 7.40 3.34
N ASN A 171 31.68 6.16 2.85
CA ASN A 171 32.18 5.80 1.53
C ASN A 171 31.14 5.95 0.38
N LEU A 172 29.84 5.98 0.68
CA LEU A 172 28.78 6.08 -0.33
C LEU A 172 28.17 7.47 -0.42
N SER A 173 28.20 8.06 -1.62
CA SER A 173 27.41 9.27 -1.87
C SER A 173 25.92 8.97 -1.67
N HIS A 174 25.16 9.95 -1.15
CA HIS A 174 23.69 9.89 -1.04
C HIS A 174 23.01 9.36 -2.31
N ALA A 175 23.52 9.76 -3.49
CA ALA A 175 23.01 9.29 -4.78
C ALA A 175 23.22 7.78 -5.03
N HIS A 176 24.27 7.19 -4.46
CA HIS A 176 24.57 5.77 -4.57
C HIS A 176 23.77 4.95 -3.57
N ALA A 177 23.60 5.42 -2.33
CA ALA A 177 22.79 4.74 -1.32
C ALA A 177 21.36 4.48 -1.82
N TRP A 178 20.70 5.50 -2.40
CA TRP A 178 19.39 5.31 -3.03
C TRP A 178 19.40 4.25 -4.13
N ARG A 179 20.34 4.36 -5.07
CA ARG A 179 20.38 3.47 -6.24
C ARG A 179 20.73 2.03 -5.90
N PHE A 180 21.56 1.82 -4.89
CA PHE A 180 21.96 0.50 -4.44
C PHE A 180 20.81 -0.15 -3.68
N HIS A 181 20.62 0.20 -2.40
CA HIS A 181 19.58 -0.37 -1.54
C HIS A 181 18.17 -0.21 -2.14
N GLY A 182 17.87 0.91 -2.81
CA GLY A 182 16.56 1.12 -3.42
C GLY A 182 16.30 0.25 -4.67
N ALA A 183 17.32 -0.11 -5.46
CA ALA A 183 17.13 -1.06 -6.56
C ALA A 183 17.06 -2.49 -6.03
N GLU A 184 17.97 -2.88 -5.13
CA GLU A 184 17.98 -4.22 -4.53
C GLU A 184 16.66 -4.53 -3.80
N LEU A 185 16.14 -3.56 -3.04
CA LEU A 185 14.82 -3.62 -2.44
C LEU A 185 13.72 -3.88 -3.48
N LEU A 186 13.67 -3.10 -4.57
CA LEU A 186 12.61 -3.25 -5.57
C LEU A 186 12.74 -4.55 -6.39
N GLU A 187 13.95 -5.05 -6.59
CA GLU A 187 14.25 -6.33 -7.26
C GLU A 187 13.89 -7.54 -6.40
N SER A 188 13.87 -7.38 -5.07
CA SER A 188 13.41 -8.43 -4.16
C SER A 188 11.88 -8.64 -4.20
N ILE A 189 11.12 -7.70 -4.79
CA ILE A 189 9.66 -7.74 -4.86
C ILE A 189 9.20 -8.49 -6.13
N PRO A 190 8.18 -9.36 -6.06
CA PRO A 190 7.57 -9.96 -7.25
C PRO A 190 7.12 -8.87 -8.25
N ARG A 191 7.65 -8.92 -9.48
CA ARG A 191 7.40 -7.87 -10.49
C ARG A 191 5.91 -7.59 -10.73
N CYS A 192 5.05 -8.60 -10.68
CA CYS A 192 3.60 -8.44 -10.80
C CYS A 192 3.00 -7.63 -9.64
N LEU A 193 3.47 -7.83 -8.41
CA LEU A 193 3.04 -7.10 -7.21
C LEU A 193 3.47 -5.63 -7.29
N LEU A 194 4.72 -5.36 -7.69
CA LEU A 194 5.21 -3.99 -7.89
C LEU A 194 4.42 -3.25 -8.99
N VAL A 195 4.11 -3.92 -10.11
CA VAL A 195 3.25 -3.33 -11.16
C VAL A 195 1.84 -3.05 -10.62
N ALA A 196 1.24 -3.99 -9.89
CA ALA A 196 -0.11 -3.86 -9.35
C ALA A 196 -0.23 -2.75 -8.28
N LEU A 197 0.85 -2.49 -7.54
CA LEU A 197 0.94 -1.36 -6.61
C LEU A 197 1.06 -0.01 -7.37
N LEU A 198 1.86 0.04 -8.43
CA LEU A 198 2.11 1.22 -9.26
C LEU A 198 0.99 1.53 -10.27
N ASP A 199 -0.06 0.72 -10.37
CA ASP A 199 -1.25 1.01 -11.19
C ASP A 199 -2.57 0.92 -10.43
N ASP A 200 -2.51 0.86 -9.10
CA ASP A 200 -3.66 0.86 -8.22
C ASP A 200 -4.57 -0.38 -8.42
N THR A 201 -4.05 -1.47 -8.98
CA THR A 201 -4.78 -2.73 -9.16
C THR A 201 -4.53 -3.79 -8.08
N LEU A 202 -3.62 -3.55 -7.13
CA LEU A 202 -3.28 -4.47 -6.03
C LEU A 202 -4.50 -4.99 -5.24
N SER A 203 -5.54 -4.16 -5.08
CA SER A 203 -6.77 -4.54 -4.39
C SER A 203 -7.80 -5.26 -5.25
N ASN A 204 -7.67 -5.26 -6.58
CA ASN A 204 -8.71 -5.74 -7.49
C ASN A 204 -8.69 -7.29 -7.57
N SER A 205 -9.71 -7.93 -7.01
CA SER A 205 -9.83 -9.41 -6.98
C SER A 205 -9.85 -10.05 -8.36
N GLU A 206 -10.49 -9.42 -9.36
CA GLU A 206 -10.78 -10.02 -10.67
C GLU A 206 -9.64 -10.00 -11.70
N ARG A 207 -8.53 -9.29 -11.44
CA ARG A 207 -7.54 -8.94 -12.49
C ARG A 207 -6.15 -9.54 -12.33
N ALA A 208 -5.89 -10.27 -11.24
CA ALA A 208 -4.53 -10.56 -10.85
C ALA A 208 -4.36 -11.89 -10.10
N ASP A 209 -4.74 -13.01 -10.72
CA ASP A 209 -4.45 -14.37 -10.20
C ASP A 209 -2.96 -14.52 -9.81
N ASP A 210 -2.06 -13.95 -10.61
CA ASP A 210 -0.61 -13.88 -10.37
C ASP A 210 -0.20 -13.05 -9.14
N VAL A 211 -1.06 -12.17 -8.62
CA VAL A 211 -0.80 -11.34 -7.44
C VAL A 211 -1.47 -11.95 -6.20
N HIS A 212 -2.71 -12.42 -6.31
CA HIS A 212 -3.45 -13.02 -5.18
C HIS A 212 -2.73 -14.23 -4.58
N ARG A 213 -2.00 -15.01 -5.39
CA ARG A 213 -1.17 -16.12 -4.90
C ARG A 213 -0.15 -15.72 -3.82
N TYR A 214 0.36 -14.48 -3.84
CA TYR A 214 1.32 -14.01 -2.83
C TYR A 214 0.66 -13.72 -1.48
N PHE A 215 -0.67 -13.57 -1.47
CA PHE A 215 -1.48 -13.33 -0.28
C PHE A 215 -2.26 -14.58 0.18
N GLU A 216 -2.07 -15.72 -0.48
CA GLU A 216 -2.57 -17.02 0.01
C GLU A 216 -1.80 -17.44 1.26
N SER A 217 -2.50 -17.95 2.27
CA SER A 217 -1.89 -18.44 3.53
C SER A 217 -0.92 -19.61 3.36
N SER A 218 -0.94 -20.26 2.20
CA SER A 218 -0.01 -21.32 1.78
C SER A 218 1.36 -20.77 1.36
N HIS A 219 1.43 -19.54 0.84
CA HIS A 219 2.55 -19.01 0.09
C HIS A 219 3.68 -18.50 1.01
N PRO A 220 4.97 -18.75 0.69
CA PRO A 220 6.10 -18.29 1.51
C PRO A 220 6.10 -16.79 1.80
N TRP A 221 5.77 -15.97 0.79
CA TRP A 221 5.61 -14.51 0.93
C TRP A 221 4.60 -14.11 2.02
N TYR A 222 3.43 -14.75 2.08
CA TYR A 222 2.45 -14.47 3.12
C TYR A 222 2.92 -14.97 4.49
N LYS A 223 3.52 -16.17 4.54
CA LYS A 223 4.01 -16.78 5.79
C LYS A 223 5.13 -15.99 6.45
N ARG A 224 5.99 -15.30 5.70
CA ARG A 224 7.09 -14.50 6.27
C ARG A 224 6.61 -13.44 7.28
N GLN A 225 5.37 -12.96 7.17
CA GLN A 225 4.80 -11.98 8.11
C GLN A 225 4.55 -12.54 9.53
N SER A 226 4.55 -13.86 9.74
CA SER A 226 4.38 -14.47 11.06
C SER A 226 5.69 -14.78 11.79
N GLU A 227 6.84 -14.50 11.17
CA GLU A 227 8.14 -14.60 11.82
C GLU A 227 8.34 -13.48 12.84
N GLU A 228 9.06 -13.75 13.94
CA GLU A 228 9.29 -12.79 15.04
C GLU A 228 9.85 -11.45 14.54
N PHE A 229 10.83 -11.51 13.65
CA PHE A 229 11.41 -10.35 12.97
C PHE A 229 11.20 -10.48 11.45
N ALA A 230 10.35 -9.63 10.92
CA ALA A 230 9.95 -9.59 9.53
C ALA A 230 9.76 -8.13 9.10
N PRO A 231 10.84 -7.32 9.07
CA PRO A 231 10.76 -5.93 8.68
C PRO A 231 10.20 -5.82 7.26
N LEU A 232 9.11 -5.09 7.12
CA LEU A 232 8.30 -5.05 5.91
C LEU A 232 7.71 -3.66 5.66
N ILE A 233 7.43 -3.39 4.39
CA ILE A 233 6.56 -2.28 3.99
C ILE A 233 5.18 -2.85 3.63
N TYR A 234 4.12 -2.21 4.13
CA TYR A 234 2.74 -2.52 3.77
C TYR A 234 2.04 -1.31 3.14
N CYS A 235 1.04 -1.59 2.32
CA CYS A 235 0.10 -0.63 1.76
C CYS A 235 -1.30 -0.94 2.27
N ARG A 236 -1.97 0.04 2.89
CA ARG A 236 -3.40 -0.02 3.20
C ARG A 236 -4.17 0.80 2.16
N MET A 237 -5.14 0.19 1.48
CA MET A 237 -5.98 0.83 0.45
C MET A 237 -7.42 0.95 0.95
N PHE A 238 -8.05 2.12 0.81
CA PHE A 238 -9.45 2.32 1.18
C PHE A 238 -10.38 1.88 0.05
N VAL A 239 -11.03 0.73 0.23
CA VAL A 239 -11.76 0.02 -0.82
C VAL A 239 -13.00 -0.73 -0.30
N ASP A 240 -13.91 -1.08 -1.22
CA ASP A 240 -15.03 -1.98 -0.97
C ASP A 240 -14.60 -3.47 -0.95
N ALA A 241 -15.55 -4.37 -0.68
CA ALA A 241 -15.31 -5.81 -0.68
C ALA A 241 -14.92 -6.42 -2.05
N SER A 242 -15.02 -5.65 -3.14
CA SER A 242 -14.56 -6.00 -4.49
C SER A 242 -13.23 -5.33 -4.86
N GLY A 243 -12.64 -4.55 -3.94
CA GLY A 243 -11.38 -3.84 -4.16
C GLY A 243 -11.53 -2.49 -4.86
N ASN A 244 -12.74 -1.98 -5.11
CA ASN A 244 -12.98 -0.69 -5.75
C ASN A 244 -12.84 0.47 -4.75
N SER A 245 -12.36 1.64 -5.20
CA SER A 245 -12.38 2.84 -4.36
C SER A 245 -13.79 3.47 -4.38
N PRO A 246 -14.13 4.37 -3.43
CA PRO A 246 -15.38 5.12 -3.50
C PRO A 246 -15.50 5.92 -4.80
N SER A 247 -16.73 6.27 -5.16
CA SER A 247 -17.01 7.11 -6.33
C SER A 247 -16.60 8.57 -6.07
N ALA A 248 -16.44 9.38 -7.13
CA ALA A 248 -16.11 10.79 -6.97
C ALA A 248 -17.18 11.57 -6.18
N GLY A 249 -18.46 11.21 -6.30
CA GLY A 249 -19.54 11.73 -5.47
C GLY A 249 -19.38 11.37 -3.99
N GLN A 250 -19.17 10.09 -3.69
CA GLN A 250 -18.96 9.60 -2.31
C GLN A 250 -17.74 10.26 -1.65
N LEU A 251 -16.66 10.49 -2.40
CA LEU A 251 -15.49 11.21 -1.88
C LEU A 251 -15.79 12.68 -1.57
N ARG A 252 -16.68 13.35 -2.32
CA ARG A 252 -17.14 14.72 -1.99
C ARG A 252 -18.00 14.75 -0.74
N ASP A 253 -18.83 13.74 -0.51
CA ASP A 253 -19.60 13.60 0.74
C ASP A 253 -18.66 13.42 1.95
N ILE A 254 -17.60 12.61 1.81
CA ILE A 254 -16.54 12.49 2.85
C ILE A 254 -15.85 13.84 3.07
N ILE A 255 -15.44 14.56 2.01
CA ILE A 255 -14.80 15.89 2.13
C ILE A 255 -15.72 16.88 2.87
N LEU A 256 -17.02 16.88 2.56
CA LEU A 256 -17.99 17.74 3.24
C LEU A 256 -18.09 17.38 4.73
N CYS A 257 -18.23 16.10 5.05
CA CYS A 257 -18.29 15.61 6.43
C CYS A 257 -17.01 15.89 7.22
N MET A 258 -15.83 15.71 6.63
CA MET A 258 -14.54 16.07 7.25
C MET A 258 -14.44 17.57 7.54
N ARG A 259 -14.96 18.43 6.65
CA ARG A 259 -14.99 19.89 6.85
C ARG A 259 -15.97 20.29 7.95
N GLN A 260 -17.12 19.63 8.04
CA GLN A 260 -18.07 19.80 9.16
C GLN A 260 -17.43 19.38 10.49
N TYR A 261 -16.72 18.25 10.50
CA TYR A 261 -16.05 17.71 11.67
C TYR A 261 -14.99 18.67 12.26
N VAL A 262 -14.26 19.42 11.42
CA VAL A 262 -13.28 20.41 11.90
C VAL A 262 -13.80 21.85 11.96
N SER A 263 -15.10 22.07 11.72
CA SER A 263 -15.67 23.43 11.61
C SER A 263 -15.79 24.16 12.95
N GLY A 264 -16.05 23.43 14.05
CA GLY A 264 -16.48 24.03 15.32
C GLY A 264 -17.89 24.62 15.30
N ASP A 265 -18.70 24.35 14.27
CA ASP A 265 -20.12 24.75 14.24
C ASP A 265 -20.95 23.77 15.11
N PRO A 266 -21.63 24.26 16.16
CA PRO A 266 -22.41 23.41 17.07
C PRO A 266 -23.54 22.61 16.41
N SER A 267 -23.96 22.96 15.18
CA SER A 267 -24.94 22.17 14.44
C SER A 267 -24.44 20.77 14.04
N PHE A 268 -23.13 20.52 14.10
CA PHE A 268 -22.52 19.20 13.85
C PHE A 268 -22.04 18.50 15.12
N ASP A 269 -22.29 19.04 16.33
CA ASP A 269 -21.83 18.43 17.60
C ASP A 269 -22.30 16.96 17.75
N GLU A 270 -23.53 16.66 17.33
CA GLU A 270 -24.13 15.32 17.35
C GLU A 270 -23.44 14.37 16.36
N GLN A 271 -23.40 14.75 15.08
CA GLN A 271 -22.71 14.00 14.01
C GLN A 271 -21.24 13.71 14.37
N ASN A 272 -20.53 14.69 14.91
CA ASN A 272 -19.12 14.56 15.27
C ASN A 272 -18.91 13.61 16.46
N ALA A 273 -19.82 13.64 17.44
CA ALA A 273 -19.82 12.67 18.54
C ALA A 273 -20.17 11.25 18.03
N GLU A 274 -21.12 11.11 17.09
CA GLU A 274 -21.42 9.82 16.45
C GLU A 274 -20.20 9.23 15.71
N ILE A 275 -19.45 10.07 14.96
CA ILE A 275 -18.22 9.67 14.26
C ILE A 275 -17.14 9.20 15.25
N ASP A 276 -16.83 9.99 16.28
CA ASP A 276 -15.83 9.61 17.30
C ASP A 276 -16.19 8.29 18.02
N ASN A 277 -17.50 8.03 18.20
CA ASN A 277 -18.01 6.81 18.82
C ASN A 277 -17.96 5.56 17.91
N LEU A 278 -17.43 5.65 16.69
CA LEU A 278 -17.20 4.49 15.81
C LEU A 278 -15.89 3.75 16.11
N SER A 279 -14.86 4.46 16.61
CA SER A 279 -13.57 3.88 17.03
C SER A 279 -13.36 3.90 18.56
N ARG A 280 -14.10 4.74 19.28
CA ARG A 280 -14.04 4.82 20.75
C ARG A 280 -15.44 4.69 21.36
N SER A 281 -15.53 4.57 22.68
CA SER A 281 -16.80 4.64 23.41
C SER A 281 -16.90 5.91 24.24
N ASN A 282 -18.04 6.60 24.10
CA ASN A 282 -18.57 7.67 24.95
C ASN A 282 -18.06 9.10 24.73
N THR A 283 -17.69 9.51 23.50
CA THR A 283 -17.58 10.96 23.20
C THR A 283 -18.97 11.59 23.22
N SER A 284 -19.14 12.70 23.93
CA SER A 284 -20.39 13.46 24.02
C SER A 284 -20.37 14.74 23.18
N GLN A 285 -21.57 15.25 22.83
CA GLN A 285 -21.73 16.53 22.13
C GLN A 285 -21.05 17.71 22.87
N GLU A 286 -21.03 17.69 24.19
CA GLU A 286 -20.40 18.75 25.01
C GLU A 286 -18.87 18.65 24.99
N GLU A 287 -18.30 17.45 24.82
CA GLU A 287 -16.86 17.29 24.60
C GLU A 287 -16.44 17.81 23.23
N ILE A 288 -17.21 17.48 22.17
CA ILE A 288 -17.02 18.05 20.83
C ILE A 288 -17.04 19.58 20.88
N ARG A 289 -18.09 20.17 21.48
CA ARG A 289 -18.25 21.63 21.63
C ARG A 289 -17.09 22.32 22.35
N ARG A 290 -16.39 21.59 23.23
CA ARG A 290 -15.20 22.07 23.96
C ARG A 290 -13.88 21.87 23.21
N GLY A 291 -13.93 21.33 21.98
CA GLY A 291 -12.77 21.03 21.14
C GLY A 291 -12.14 19.66 21.40
N LEU A 292 -12.77 18.80 22.23
CA LEU A 292 -12.22 17.51 22.69
C LEU A 292 -12.51 16.36 21.70
N HIS A 293 -12.40 16.63 20.40
CA HIS A 293 -12.54 15.65 19.33
C HIS A 293 -11.45 14.57 19.45
N HIS A 294 -11.86 13.29 19.42
CA HIS A 294 -10.97 12.14 19.54
C HIS A 294 -9.86 12.14 18.48
N HIS A 295 -10.23 12.30 17.20
CA HIS A 295 -9.26 12.25 16.10
C HIS A 295 -8.37 13.50 16.07
N LEU A 296 -8.85 14.67 16.52
CA LEU A 296 -8.04 15.90 16.56
C LEU A 296 -7.13 15.97 17.78
N ASN A 297 -7.46 15.29 18.89
CA ASN A 297 -6.67 15.22 20.12
C ASN A 297 -6.12 16.61 20.53
N GLU A 298 -6.99 17.63 20.48
CA GLU A 298 -6.68 19.03 20.79
C GLU A 298 -5.42 19.59 20.07
N LYS A 299 -5.16 19.16 18.83
CA LYS A 299 -4.01 19.64 18.02
C LYS A 299 -4.46 20.46 16.81
N LYS A 300 -4.19 21.76 16.83
CA LYS A 300 -4.44 22.68 15.70
C LYS A 300 -3.81 22.18 14.40
N GLN A 301 -2.64 21.55 14.50
CA GLN A 301 -1.94 20.94 13.37
C GLN A 301 -2.78 19.86 12.66
N ARG A 302 -3.52 19.04 13.40
CA ARG A 302 -4.41 18.01 12.81
C ARG A 302 -5.57 18.62 12.02
N VAL A 303 -6.09 19.77 12.47
CA VAL A 303 -7.12 20.54 11.74
C VAL A 303 -6.57 21.07 10.40
N LEU A 304 -5.34 21.60 10.41
CA LEU A 304 -4.65 22.04 9.19
C LEU A 304 -4.44 20.87 8.21
N GLU A 305 -4.04 19.71 8.72
CA GLU A 305 -3.82 18.49 7.93
C GLU A 305 -5.11 18.00 7.27
N VAL A 306 -6.24 18.00 7.99
CA VAL A 306 -7.57 17.71 7.42
C VAL A 306 -7.94 18.70 6.32
N HIS A 307 -7.82 20.02 6.56
CA HIS A 307 -8.12 21.02 5.52
C HIS A 307 -7.23 20.88 4.28
N THR A 308 -5.94 20.58 4.48
CA THR A 308 -4.96 20.35 3.40
C THR A 308 -5.36 19.15 2.56
N PHE A 309 -5.62 18.01 3.19
CA PHE A 309 -6.06 16.77 2.53
C PHE A 309 -7.37 16.98 1.77
N CYS A 310 -8.38 17.56 2.41
CA CYS A 310 -9.68 17.84 1.79
C CYS A 310 -9.55 18.75 0.55
N HIS A 311 -8.65 19.74 0.57
CA HIS A 311 -8.43 20.61 -0.59
C HIS A 311 -7.69 19.91 -1.72
N ALA A 312 -6.67 19.10 -1.40
CA ALA A 312 -5.92 18.32 -2.38
C ALA A 312 -6.82 17.29 -3.08
N LEU A 313 -7.63 16.54 -2.33
CA LEU A 313 -8.56 15.56 -2.88
C LEU A 313 -9.67 16.23 -3.71
N GLU A 314 -10.26 17.33 -3.24
CA GLU A 314 -11.24 18.10 -4.01
C GLU A 314 -10.66 18.57 -5.36
N THR A 315 -9.44 19.09 -5.36
CA THR A 315 -8.74 19.52 -6.58
C THR A 315 -8.51 18.34 -7.54
N TYR A 316 -8.08 17.18 -7.04
CA TYR A 316 -7.93 15.97 -7.85
C TYR A 316 -9.27 15.53 -8.48
N LEU A 317 -10.37 15.57 -7.72
CA LEU A 317 -11.69 15.21 -8.20
C LEU A 317 -12.23 16.22 -9.23
N ASP A 318 -11.99 17.51 -9.04
CA ASP A 318 -12.37 18.56 -9.99
C ASP A 318 -11.64 18.40 -11.34
N GLU A 319 -10.37 18.02 -11.33
CA GLU A 319 -9.59 17.82 -12.56
C GLU A 319 -9.91 16.50 -13.29
N LYS A 320 -10.07 15.40 -12.55
CA LYS A 320 -10.21 14.05 -13.13
C LYS A 320 -11.66 13.63 -13.33
N TYR A 321 -12.57 14.17 -12.53
CA TYR A 321 -14.00 13.81 -12.50
C TYR A 321 -14.89 15.08 -12.56
N PRO A 322 -14.73 15.97 -13.57
CA PRO A 322 -15.47 17.25 -13.64
C PRO A 322 -16.96 17.10 -14.01
N THR A 323 -17.37 15.99 -14.61
CA THR A 323 -18.73 15.78 -15.13
C THR A 323 -19.60 14.96 -14.18
N SER A 324 -20.90 15.24 -14.17
CA SER A 324 -21.89 14.48 -13.40
C SER A 324 -21.90 12.99 -13.74
N GLN A 325 -21.66 12.63 -15.00
CA GLN A 325 -21.64 11.24 -15.49
C GLN A 325 -20.57 10.37 -14.83
N ASN A 326 -19.51 10.96 -14.25
CA ASN A 326 -18.43 10.23 -13.62
C ASN A 326 -18.49 10.26 -12.08
N GLN A 327 -19.56 10.82 -11.48
CA GLN A 327 -19.67 10.90 -10.00
C GLN A 327 -20.05 9.57 -9.34
N ASP A 328 -20.73 8.68 -10.05
CA ASP A 328 -21.31 7.45 -9.49
C ASP A 328 -20.44 6.20 -9.73
N SER A 329 -19.38 6.32 -10.53
CA SER A 329 -18.41 5.24 -10.76
C SER A 329 -17.24 5.33 -9.79
N PRO A 330 -16.71 4.20 -9.27
CA PRO A 330 -15.45 4.15 -8.54
C PRO A 330 -14.34 4.94 -9.22
N ILE A 331 -13.58 5.74 -8.46
CA ILE A 331 -12.37 6.36 -9.00
C ILE A 331 -11.30 5.30 -9.28
N ALA A 332 -10.43 5.58 -10.26
CA ALA A 332 -9.43 4.60 -10.72
C ALA A 332 -8.25 4.47 -9.74
N ALA A 333 -7.81 5.60 -9.16
CA ALA A 333 -6.82 5.61 -8.09
C ALA A 333 -7.45 5.13 -6.78
N LYS A 334 -6.66 4.48 -5.91
CA LYS A 334 -7.09 4.19 -4.53
C LYS A 334 -6.55 5.26 -3.60
N LEU A 335 -7.25 5.53 -2.50
CA LEU A 335 -6.68 6.27 -1.39
C LEU A 335 -5.83 5.33 -0.53
N LYS A 336 -4.60 5.73 -0.21
CA LYS A 336 -3.56 4.83 0.34
C LYS A 336 -2.84 5.37 1.56
N TYR A 337 -2.44 4.46 2.43
CA TYR A 337 -1.39 4.66 3.42
C TYR A 337 -0.28 3.65 3.18
N ILE A 338 0.97 4.12 3.13
CA ILE A 338 2.16 3.27 3.17
C ILE A 338 2.72 3.32 4.58
N GLY A 339 3.22 2.21 5.10
CA GLY A 339 3.90 2.20 6.40
C GLY A 339 4.89 1.06 6.55
N PHE A 340 5.75 1.20 7.56
CA PHE A 340 6.73 0.23 7.98
C PHE A 340 6.26 -0.57 9.22
N SER A 341 6.62 -1.85 9.30
CA SER A 341 6.51 -2.69 10.51
C SER A 341 7.75 -3.56 10.63
N ALA A 342 8.28 -3.74 11.84
CA ALA A 342 9.45 -4.59 12.10
C ALA A 342 9.12 -6.10 12.24
N GLY A 343 7.85 -6.43 12.45
CA GLY A 343 7.38 -7.78 12.73
C GLY A 343 5.89 -7.97 12.47
N PRO A 344 5.28 -9.01 13.06
CA PRO A 344 3.92 -9.44 12.71
C PRO A 344 2.84 -8.35 12.89
N PRO A 345 1.69 -8.45 12.19
CA PRO A 345 0.67 -7.40 12.17
C PRO A 345 -0.16 -7.23 13.45
N GLU A 346 0.44 -7.28 14.65
CA GLU A 346 -0.19 -6.66 15.83
C GLU A 346 -0.50 -5.17 15.57
N GLY A 347 0.35 -4.53 14.76
CA GLY A 347 0.10 -3.22 14.16
C GLY A 347 -1.22 -3.10 13.40
N GLN A 348 -1.76 -4.16 12.76
CA GLN A 348 -3.08 -4.10 12.11
C GLN A 348 -4.17 -3.74 13.13
N ARG A 349 -4.13 -4.32 14.33
CA ARG A 349 -5.10 -4.00 15.40
C ARG A 349 -4.93 -2.57 15.91
N ALA A 350 -3.69 -2.06 15.99
CA ALA A 350 -3.44 -0.65 16.34
C ALA A 350 -3.90 0.31 15.23
N HIS A 351 -3.75 -0.07 13.96
CA HIS A 351 -4.28 0.64 12.80
C HIS A 351 -5.81 0.67 12.77
N ASP A 352 -6.47 -0.43 13.12
CA ASP A 352 -7.93 -0.53 13.14
C ASP A 352 -8.56 0.21 14.33
N ARG A 353 -7.78 0.48 15.39
CA ARG A 353 -8.11 1.43 16.47
C ARG A 353 -7.82 2.89 16.13
N GLY A 354 -7.10 3.15 15.05
CA GLY A 354 -6.70 4.49 14.62
C GLY A 354 -5.51 5.12 15.37
N ASP A 355 -4.79 4.33 16.19
CA ASP A 355 -3.72 4.84 17.07
C ASP A 355 -2.52 5.42 16.30
N THR A 356 -2.26 4.89 15.10
CA THR A 356 -1.06 5.13 14.29
C THR A 356 -1.22 6.24 13.25
N ASN A 357 -2.43 6.48 12.73
CA ASN A 357 -2.69 7.52 11.73
C ASN A 357 -4.12 8.07 11.90
N PHE A 358 -4.22 9.24 12.54
CA PHE A 358 -5.52 9.84 12.86
C PHE A 358 -6.33 10.26 11.62
N LEU A 359 -5.68 10.62 10.50
CA LEU A 359 -6.35 11.09 9.30
C LEU A 359 -6.98 9.92 8.55
N ALA A 360 -6.25 8.81 8.43
CA ALA A 360 -6.80 7.55 7.93
C ALA A 360 -7.93 7.04 8.82
N ALA A 361 -7.79 7.13 10.16
CA ALA A 361 -8.83 6.73 11.11
C ALA A 361 -10.12 7.57 10.97
N LEU A 362 -9.99 8.90 10.98
CA LEU A 362 -11.10 9.83 10.78
C LEU A 362 -11.79 9.62 9.43
N PHE A 363 -11.01 9.42 8.36
CA PHE A 363 -11.55 9.13 7.03
C PHE A 363 -12.31 7.80 7.00
N ASN A 364 -11.79 6.76 7.65
CA ASN A 364 -12.45 5.47 7.80
C ASN A 364 -13.77 5.60 8.56
N ASP A 365 -13.79 6.31 9.68
CA ASP A 365 -15.00 6.44 10.51
C ASP A 365 -16.06 7.33 9.85
N ILE A 366 -15.68 8.37 9.12
CA ILE A 366 -16.61 9.11 8.26
C ILE A 366 -17.14 8.24 7.12
N GLY A 367 -16.30 7.39 6.51
CA GLY A 367 -16.74 6.41 5.53
C GLY A 367 -17.74 5.41 6.11
N ARG A 368 -17.48 4.91 7.33
CA ARG A 368 -18.38 4.03 8.11
C ARG A 368 -19.67 4.73 8.53
N TYR A 369 -19.65 6.04 8.76
CA TYR A 369 -20.82 6.85 9.09
C TYR A 369 -21.75 7.02 7.89
N LEU A 370 -21.18 7.43 6.75
CA LEU A 370 -21.92 7.76 5.53
C LEU A 370 -22.36 6.52 4.74
N PHE A 371 -21.53 5.47 4.66
CA PHE A 371 -21.71 4.36 3.73
C PHE A 371 -21.81 3.02 4.45
N GLN A 372 -23.05 2.58 4.65
CA GLN A 372 -23.40 1.37 5.36
C GLN A 372 -24.39 0.52 4.54
N GLU A 373 -24.09 -0.76 4.40
CA GLU A 373 -24.95 -1.75 3.75
C GLU A 373 -25.61 -2.69 4.77
N PRO A 374 -26.80 -3.25 4.47
CA PRO A 374 -27.37 -4.32 5.28
C PRO A 374 -26.47 -5.57 5.25
N SER A 375 -26.24 -6.19 6.41
CA SER A 375 -25.53 -7.47 6.47
C SER A 375 -26.24 -8.54 5.63
N LYS A 376 -25.46 -9.29 4.85
CA LYS A 376 -25.95 -10.42 4.04
C LYS A 376 -26.39 -11.60 4.90
N GLU A 377 -26.04 -11.63 6.18
CA GLU A 377 -26.27 -12.75 7.12
C GLU A 377 -27.69 -12.78 7.72
N GLY A 378 -28.69 -12.29 6.98
CA GLY A 378 -30.12 -12.34 7.37
C GLY A 378 -30.54 -11.42 8.53
N HIS A 379 -29.59 -10.82 9.25
CA HIS A 379 -29.84 -9.89 10.35
C HIS A 379 -29.96 -8.46 9.82
N SER A 380 -31.15 -8.08 9.36
CA SER A 380 -31.43 -6.78 8.72
C SER A 380 -31.18 -5.54 9.58
N SER A 381 -30.97 -5.70 10.89
CA SER A 381 -30.55 -4.64 11.82
C SER A 381 -29.05 -4.40 11.85
N ILE A 382 -28.21 -5.37 11.44
CA ILE A 382 -26.76 -5.22 11.43
C ILE A 382 -26.37 -4.55 10.12
N LYS A 383 -25.81 -3.35 10.25
CA LYS A 383 -25.21 -2.60 9.15
C LYS A 383 -23.70 -2.84 9.14
N VAL A 384 -23.15 -3.11 7.96
CA VAL A 384 -21.71 -3.26 7.73
C VAL A 384 -21.19 -2.07 6.92
N PRO A 385 -19.95 -1.59 7.16
CA PRO A 385 -19.35 -0.57 6.32
C PRO A 385 -19.21 -1.04 4.87
N THR A 386 -19.55 -0.19 3.89
CA THR A 386 -19.30 -0.49 2.48
C THR A 386 -17.80 -0.48 2.16
N PHE A 387 -17.05 0.42 2.78
CA PHE A 387 -15.62 0.63 2.55
C PHE A 387 -14.79 0.38 3.81
N SER A 388 -13.55 -0.10 3.63
CA SER A 388 -12.59 -0.34 4.71
C SER A 388 -11.15 -0.27 4.19
N PHE A 389 -10.17 -0.24 5.10
CA PHE A 389 -8.75 -0.34 4.73
C PHE A 389 -8.30 -1.80 4.58
N SER A 390 -8.15 -2.28 3.35
CA SER A 390 -7.48 -3.57 3.06
C SER A 390 -5.97 -3.41 3.06
N GLN A 391 -5.24 -4.28 3.76
CA GLN A 391 -3.78 -4.23 3.89
C GLN A 391 -3.08 -5.28 3.03
N TYR A 392 -1.98 -4.87 2.38
CA TYR A 392 -1.15 -5.71 1.51
C TYR A 392 0.32 -5.53 1.88
N ILE A 393 1.08 -6.62 2.00
CA ILE A 393 2.53 -6.59 2.21
C ILE A 393 3.21 -6.39 0.85
N VAL A 394 3.99 -5.32 0.74
CA VAL A 394 4.63 -4.85 -0.50
C VAL A 394 6.06 -5.33 -0.64
N ALA A 395 6.83 -5.29 0.46
CA ALA A 395 8.26 -5.61 0.45
C ALA A 395 8.68 -6.20 1.80
N TYR A 396 9.72 -7.04 1.78
CA TYR A 396 10.48 -7.45 2.95
C TYR A 396 11.91 -6.89 2.85
N LEU A 397 12.42 -6.45 3.98
CA LEU A 397 13.60 -5.60 4.11
C LEU A 397 14.74 -6.41 4.72
N VAL A 398 15.99 -6.15 4.32
CA VAL A 398 17.17 -6.91 4.80
C VAL A 398 18.14 -6.09 5.64
N ASP A 399 17.97 -4.77 5.71
CA ASP A 399 18.70 -3.88 6.60
C ASP A 399 17.84 -2.67 7.03
N GLU A 400 18.37 -1.88 7.97
CA GLU A 400 17.73 -0.66 8.48
C GLU A 400 17.64 0.46 7.42
N VAL A 401 18.62 0.53 6.51
CA VAL A 401 18.68 1.50 5.41
C VAL A 401 17.51 1.31 4.42
N GLU A 402 17.12 0.07 4.16
CA GLU A 402 15.94 -0.26 3.36
C GLU A 402 14.63 0.05 4.09
N CYS A 403 14.58 -0.10 5.42
CA CYS A 403 13.41 0.32 6.21
C CYS A 403 13.13 1.81 5.99
N HIS A 404 14.20 2.61 6.10
CA HIS A 404 14.20 4.02 5.80
C HIS A 404 13.81 4.32 4.34
N LEU A 405 14.59 3.84 3.37
CA LEU A 405 14.39 4.15 1.95
C LEU A 405 13.07 3.60 1.40
N GLY A 406 12.67 2.40 1.82
CA GLY A 406 11.50 1.70 1.32
C GLY A 406 10.20 2.43 1.60
N GLU A 407 9.97 2.86 2.85
CA GLU A 407 8.72 3.55 3.20
C GLU A 407 8.54 4.83 2.36
N GLU A 408 9.62 5.60 2.17
CA GLU A 408 9.62 6.80 1.32
C GLU A 408 9.50 6.48 -0.18
N ILE A 409 10.20 5.45 -0.68
CA ILE A 409 10.10 5.02 -2.08
C ILE A 409 8.64 4.70 -2.42
N PHE A 410 7.99 3.86 -1.61
CA PHE A 410 6.60 3.48 -1.86
C PHE A 410 5.62 4.62 -1.58
N ALA A 411 5.81 5.42 -0.52
CA ALA A 411 4.93 6.55 -0.23
C ALA A 411 4.93 7.58 -1.37
N ARG A 412 6.10 7.90 -1.93
CA ARG A 412 6.24 8.84 -3.04
C ARG A 412 5.77 8.24 -4.37
N ALA A 413 6.14 6.99 -4.67
CA ALA A 413 5.77 6.32 -5.92
C ALA A 413 4.25 6.06 -6.04
N CYS A 414 3.56 5.90 -4.91
CA CYS A 414 2.13 5.56 -4.87
C CYS A 414 1.19 6.75 -4.63
N ASN A 415 1.72 7.99 -4.56
CA ASN A 415 1.02 9.21 -4.11
C ASN A 415 0.42 9.12 -2.70
N ALA A 416 1.04 8.37 -1.78
CA ALA A 416 0.47 8.10 -0.45
C ALA A 416 0.58 9.25 0.57
N TYR A 417 1.14 10.41 0.20
CA TYR A 417 1.19 11.61 1.06
C TYR A 417 -0.14 12.38 1.09
N TYR A 418 -0.58 12.85 2.26
CA TYR A 418 -1.86 13.56 2.43
C TYR A 418 -2.03 14.80 1.55
N THR A 419 -0.93 15.50 1.26
CA THR A 419 -0.90 16.68 0.41
C THR A 419 -1.18 16.40 -1.07
N SER A 420 -1.23 15.12 -1.49
CA SER A 420 -1.64 14.69 -2.83
C SER A 420 -3.16 14.53 -2.98
N GLY A 421 -3.90 14.45 -1.87
CA GLY A 421 -5.32 14.10 -1.81
C GLY A 421 -5.61 12.60 -1.91
N LEU A 422 -4.69 11.79 -2.44
CA LEU A 422 -4.83 10.32 -2.57
C LEU A 422 -4.14 9.56 -1.44
N GLY A 423 -3.55 10.27 -0.48
CA GLY A 423 -2.67 9.72 0.52
C GLY A 423 -3.10 9.98 1.96
N PHE A 424 -2.54 9.21 2.89
CA PHE A 424 -2.68 9.44 4.33
C PHE A 424 -1.36 9.57 5.08
N ASN A 425 -0.19 9.39 4.46
CA ASN A 425 1.10 9.67 5.09
C ASN A 425 1.22 11.18 5.37
N ILE A 426 1.27 11.55 6.66
CA ILE A 426 1.36 12.94 7.14
C ILE A 426 2.80 13.30 7.48
N ALA A 427 3.44 12.45 8.29
CA ALA A 427 4.86 12.55 8.55
C ALA A 427 5.65 12.22 7.27
N PRO A 428 6.86 12.80 7.09
CA PRO A 428 7.79 12.35 6.07
C PRO A 428 8.10 10.87 6.31
N ALA A 429 7.90 10.03 5.30
CA ALA A 429 7.98 8.58 5.41
C ALA A 429 9.42 8.12 5.70
N GLY A 430 9.56 7.00 6.38
CA GLY A 430 10.85 6.38 6.70
C GLY A 430 11.60 7.07 7.84
N LEU A 431 11.14 8.21 8.37
CA LEU A 431 11.75 8.81 9.57
C LEU A 431 11.45 8.07 10.87
N ASN A 432 10.41 7.23 10.89
CA ASN A 432 9.96 6.52 12.09
C ASN A 432 10.02 5.01 11.90
N VAL A 433 11.24 4.49 11.75
CA VAL A 433 11.53 3.06 11.62
C VAL A 433 12.18 2.49 12.87
N ALA A 434 11.93 3.07 14.05
CA ALA A 434 12.59 2.71 15.31
C ALA A 434 12.46 1.22 15.71
N GLY A 435 11.52 0.47 15.12
CA GLY A 435 11.46 -0.99 15.29
C GLY A 435 12.52 -1.78 14.50
N ALA A 436 13.20 -1.16 13.54
CA ALA A 436 14.36 -1.72 12.84
C ALA A 436 15.65 -1.60 13.66
N ASP A 437 15.74 -0.63 14.58
CA ASP A 437 16.85 -0.51 15.52
C ASP A 437 16.76 -1.64 16.55
N LEU A 438 17.64 -2.63 16.39
CA LEU A 438 17.76 -3.77 17.28
C LEU A 438 18.67 -3.49 18.49
N GLY A 439 19.00 -2.24 18.80
CA GLY A 439 20.15 -1.80 19.61
C GLY A 439 20.39 -2.46 20.97
N ASP A 440 19.34 -2.87 21.70
CA ASP A 440 19.47 -3.61 22.98
C ASP A 440 19.77 -5.11 22.80
N SER A 441 19.57 -5.64 21.59
CA SER A 441 19.96 -7.02 21.25
C SER A 441 21.47 -7.16 21.26
N LYS A 442 21.97 -8.33 21.69
CA LYS A 442 23.37 -8.70 21.45
C LYS A 442 23.63 -8.59 19.96
N HIS A 443 24.71 -7.91 19.55
CA HIS A 443 25.08 -7.70 18.15
C HIS A 443 25.02 -8.99 17.29
N SER A 444 25.41 -10.14 17.86
CA SER A 444 25.30 -11.45 17.20
C SER A 444 23.86 -11.85 16.86
N LYS A 445 22.87 -11.53 17.70
CA LYS A 445 21.45 -11.81 17.46
C LYS A 445 20.84 -10.83 16.47
N ALA A 446 21.22 -9.54 16.53
CA ALA A 446 20.81 -8.58 15.51
C ALA A 446 21.31 -8.99 14.12
N LEU A 447 22.58 -9.40 14.01
CA LEU A 447 23.15 -9.94 12.78
C LEU A 447 22.46 -11.24 12.32
N GLU A 448 22.12 -12.14 13.24
CA GLU A 448 21.35 -13.36 12.94
C GLU A 448 19.97 -13.04 12.34
N LEU A 449 19.25 -12.08 12.92
CA LEU A 449 17.91 -11.68 12.45
C LEU A 449 17.95 -11.00 11.07
N TRP A 450 18.92 -10.13 10.81
CA TRP A 450 19.13 -9.55 9.48
C TRP A 450 19.59 -10.60 8.45
N ASN A 451 20.48 -11.52 8.82
CA ASN A 451 20.86 -12.63 7.95
C ASN A 451 19.67 -13.53 7.57
N GLN A 452 18.72 -13.76 8.49
CA GLN A 452 17.47 -14.48 8.16
C GLN A 452 16.60 -13.72 7.15
N CYS A 453 16.61 -12.38 7.19
CA CYS A 453 15.93 -11.55 6.18
C CYS A 453 16.61 -11.68 4.81
N GLN A 454 17.96 -11.62 4.78
CA GLN A 454 18.74 -11.84 3.56
C GLN A 454 18.53 -13.25 2.98
N GLU A 455 18.58 -14.30 3.80
CA GLU A 455 18.31 -15.68 3.37
C GLU A 455 16.89 -15.83 2.79
N PHE A 456 15.91 -15.11 3.32
CA PHE A 456 14.56 -15.09 2.76
C PHE A 456 14.54 -14.42 1.38
N ARG A 457 15.19 -13.25 1.22
CA ARG A 457 15.36 -12.58 -0.09
C ARG A 457 15.99 -13.54 -1.10
N ASP A 458 17.13 -14.13 -0.76
CA ASP A 458 17.92 -14.96 -1.67
C ASP A 458 17.21 -16.26 -2.09
N ARG A 459 16.42 -16.87 -1.19
CA ARG A 459 15.78 -18.18 -1.44
C ARG A 459 14.34 -18.13 -1.94
N GLN A 460 13.55 -17.13 -1.55
CA GLN A 460 12.08 -17.12 -1.75
C GLN A 460 11.60 -16.07 -2.75
N THR A 461 12.49 -15.26 -3.29
CA THR A 461 12.16 -14.21 -4.25
C THR A 461 12.80 -14.48 -5.61
N PHE A 462 12.43 -13.67 -6.61
CA PHE A 462 13.03 -13.69 -7.95
C PHE A 462 14.27 -12.79 -8.02
N TYR A 463 14.84 -12.39 -6.87
CA TYR A 463 15.85 -11.34 -6.73
C TYR A 463 17.02 -11.50 -7.71
N GLY A 464 17.70 -12.64 -7.71
CA GLY A 464 18.83 -12.89 -8.61
C GLY A 464 18.50 -12.78 -10.10
N GLU A 465 17.31 -13.21 -10.53
CA GLU A 465 16.85 -13.06 -11.91
C GLU A 465 16.52 -11.60 -12.25
N GLN A 466 15.82 -10.90 -11.34
CA GLN A 466 15.45 -9.49 -11.51
C GLN A 466 16.68 -8.58 -11.54
N MET A 467 17.65 -8.80 -10.66
CA MET A 467 18.95 -8.13 -10.59
C MET A 467 19.78 -8.35 -11.87
N CYS A 468 19.83 -9.59 -12.37
CA CYS A 468 20.44 -9.87 -13.67
C CYS A 468 19.72 -9.11 -14.81
N GLN A 469 18.38 -9.09 -14.80
CA GLN A 469 17.62 -8.34 -15.81
C GLN A 469 17.90 -6.83 -15.72
N GLU A 470 18.00 -6.26 -14.51
CA GLU A 470 18.33 -4.85 -14.35
C GLU A 470 19.72 -4.54 -14.91
N ASN A 471 20.75 -5.20 -14.36
CA ASN A 471 22.14 -4.88 -14.66
C ASN A 471 22.50 -5.10 -16.14
N PHE A 472 22.02 -6.18 -16.76
CA PHE A 472 22.40 -6.53 -18.14
C PHE A 472 21.48 -5.95 -19.22
N LYS A 473 20.22 -5.63 -18.91
CA LYS A 473 19.22 -5.22 -19.91
C LYS A 473 18.63 -3.84 -19.65
N ASN A 474 18.09 -3.58 -18.46
CA ASN A 474 17.32 -2.36 -18.23
C ASN A 474 18.24 -1.15 -17.96
N PHE A 475 19.19 -1.28 -17.03
CA PHE A 475 20.09 -0.19 -16.62
C PHE A 475 20.99 0.33 -17.76
N PRO A 476 21.54 -0.50 -18.68
CA PRO A 476 22.25 0.00 -19.86
C PRO A 476 21.36 0.73 -20.88
N VAL A 477 20.05 0.47 -20.90
CA VAL A 477 19.08 1.26 -21.68
C VAL A 477 18.79 2.58 -20.98
N TYR A 478 18.56 2.55 -19.66
CA TYR A 478 18.36 3.75 -18.84
C TYR A 478 19.55 4.72 -18.93
N LEU A 479 20.77 4.24 -18.78
CA LEU A 479 21.98 5.05 -18.89
C LEU A 479 22.15 5.70 -20.27
N ARG A 480 21.74 5.03 -21.35
CA ARG A 480 21.73 5.63 -22.69
C ARG A 480 20.69 6.73 -22.81
N TRP A 481 19.47 6.48 -22.34
CA TRP A 481 18.41 7.48 -22.29
C TRP A 481 18.81 8.72 -21.46
N MET A 482 19.44 8.53 -20.30
CA MET A 482 19.94 9.63 -19.48
C MET A 482 21.00 10.49 -20.19
N LYS A 483 21.80 9.90 -21.10
CA LYS A 483 22.79 10.62 -21.90
C LYS A 483 22.20 11.33 -23.12
N THR A 484 21.16 10.78 -23.76
CA THR A 484 20.55 11.36 -24.97
C THR A 484 19.43 12.35 -24.65
N ASP A 485 18.47 11.93 -23.83
CA ASP A 485 17.14 12.54 -23.69
C ASP A 485 16.78 12.89 -22.23
N GLY A 486 17.64 12.54 -21.27
CA GLY A 486 17.47 12.74 -19.81
C GLY A 486 17.39 14.19 -19.30
N ARG A 487 16.98 15.13 -20.15
CA ARG A 487 16.58 16.49 -19.77
C ARG A 487 15.20 16.47 -19.12
N VAL A 488 15.16 16.09 -17.84
CA VAL A 488 14.04 16.48 -16.98
C VAL A 488 13.93 18.02 -17.04
N ASP A 489 12.77 18.51 -17.46
CA ASP A 489 12.43 19.94 -17.62
C ASP A 489 13.34 20.76 -18.55
N GLY A 490 13.94 20.13 -19.57
CA GLY A 490 14.66 20.82 -20.64
C GLY A 490 16.02 21.44 -20.26
N LYS A 491 16.39 21.40 -18.98
CA LYS A 491 17.71 21.88 -18.49
C LYS A 491 18.75 20.75 -18.60
N PRO A 492 19.93 20.99 -19.19
CA PRO A 492 20.99 19.99 -19.20
C PRO A 492 21.62 19.86 -17.80
N ARG A 493 21.66 18.63 -17.27
CA ARG A 493 22.35 18.32 -16.00
C ARG A 493 23.88 18.29 -16.20
N ASN A 494 24.51 19.45 -16.36
CA ASN A 494 25.95 19.54 -16.68
C ASN A 494 26.89 18.85 -15.67
N ASN A 495 26.50 18.72 -14.41
CA ASN A 495 27.29 18.00 -13.39
C ASN A 495 27.04 16.47 -13.36
N PHE A 496 25.96 15.99 -13.98
CA PHE A 496 25.52 14.60 -13.87
C PHE A 496 26.26 13.68 -14.84
N ASN A 497 26.61 14.16 -16.04
CA ASN A 497 27.34 13.36 -17.04
C ASN A 497 28.75 12.99 -16.56
N ASN A 498 29.48 13.91 -15.94
CA ASN A 498 30.80 13.63 -15.36
C ASN A 498 30.72 12.61 -14.20
N CYS A 499 29.64 12.67 -13.42
CA CYS A 499 29.39 11.70 -12.36
C CYS A 499 29.03 10.33 -12.96
N ILE A 500 28.14 10.27 -13.95
CA ILE A 500 27.78 9.04 -14.66
C ILE A 500 28.98 8.38 -15.34
N ASP A 501 29.86 9.12 -16.03
CA ASP A 501 31.01 8.51 -16.70
C ASP A 501 32.09 8.04 -15.70
N LYS A 502 32.11 8.58 -14.48
CA LYS A 502 32.90 8.04 -13.36
C LYS A 502 32.25 6.79 -12.78
N ILE A 503 30.96 6.87 -12.42
CA ILE A 503 30.15 5.75 -11.90
C ILE A 503 30.17 4.56 -12.85
N ILE A 504 29.96 4.77 -14.16
CA ILE A 504 30.02 3.69 -15.15
C ILE A 504 31.41 3.07 -15.17
N LYS A 505 32.50 3.83 -15.01
CA LYS A 505 33.85 3.24 -15.02
C LYS A 505 34.19 2.49 -13.74
N GLU A 506 33.75 2.98 -12.59
CA GLU A 506 33.95 2.32 -11.30
C GLU A 506 33.04 1.09 -11.23
N LYS A 507 31.72 1.27 -11.34
CA LYS A 507 30.74 0.17 -11.32
C LYS A 507 30.88 -0.83 -12.46
N VAL A 508 31.37 -0.50 -13.66
CA VAL A 508 31.63 -1.56 -14.67
C VAL A 508 32.79 -2.44 -14.26
N ASN A 509 33.78 -1.94 -13.51
CA ASN A 509 34.84 -2.78 -12.96
C ASN A 509 34.30 -3.56 -11.74
N ASP A 510 33.67 -2.88 -10.78
CA ASP A 510 33.15 -3.50 -9.56
C ASP A 510 32.09 -4.58 -9.89
N TYR A 511 31.15 -4.28 -10.79
CA TYR A 511 30.21 -5.29 -11.29
C TYR A 511 30.88 -6.36 -12.13
N HIS A 512 32.00 -6.10 -12.83
CA HIS A 512 32.68 -7.17 -13.56
C HIS A 512 33.25 -8.20 -12.58
N ASP A 513 33.85 -7.75 -11.48
CA ASP A 513 34.38 -8.59 -10.41
C ASP A 513 33.23 -9.31 -9.64
N GLU A 514 32.12 -8.62 -9.33
CA GLU A 514 30.92 -9.23 -8.73
C GLU A 514 30.21 -10.22 -9.66
N ILE A 515 30.19 -9.97 -10.97
CA ILE A 515 29.64 -10.88 -11.97
C ILE A 515 30.53 -12.12 -12.10
N GLU A 516 31.86 -11.98 -12.12
CA GLU A 516 32.77 -13.13 -12.12
C GLU A 516 32.61 -13.98 -10.83
N ASP A 517 32.40 -13.33 -9.67
CA ASP A 517 32.07 -14.03 -8.42
C ASP A 517 30.69 -14.71 -8.46
N MET A 518 29.66 -14.04 -8.97
CA MET A 518 28.31 -14.59 -9.08
C MET A 518 28.24 -15.76 -10.07
N GLU A 519 28.90 -15.64 -11.23
CA GLU A 519 29.03 -16.74 -12.20
C GLU A 519 29.81 -17.92 -11.60
N ARG A 520 30.87 -17.65 -10.82
CA ARG A 520 31.57 -18.67 -10.02
C ARG A 520 30.64 -19.34 -9.01
N ARG A 521 29.90 -18.59 -8.19
CA ARG A 521 28.96 -19.13 -7.19
C ARG A 521 27.83 -19.93 -7.83
N MET A 522 27.24 -19.47 -8.94
CA MET A 522 26.23 -20.23 -9.69
C MET A 522 26.80 -21.54 -10.25
N LYS A 523 28.05 -21.52 -10.74
CA LYS A 523 28.74 -22.72 -11.23
C LYS A 523 29.00 -23.72 -10.09
N GLU A 524 29.51 -23.25 -8.96
CA GLU A 524 29.75 -24.07 -7.76
C GLU A 524 28.44 -24.69 -7.23
N TYR A 525 27.35 -23.91 -7.18
CA TYR A 525 26.03 -24.40 -6.79
C TYR A 525 25.51 -25.47 -7.75
N LYS A 526 25.70 -25.29 -9.07
CA LYS A 526 25.33 -26.30 -10.07
C LYS A 526 26.15 -27.58 -9.91
N GLU A 527 27.47 -27.47 -9.72
CA GLU A 527 28.36 -28.63 -9.49
C GLU A 527 28.09 -29.33 -8.15
N LEU A 528 27.54 -28.64 -7.15
CA LEU A 528 27.05 -29.24 -5.91
C LEU A 528 25.74 -30.00 -6.15
N HIS A 529 24.77 -29.36 -6.81
CA HIS A 529 23.47 -29.96 -7.09
C HIS A 529 23.57 -31.19 -8.00
N GLU A 530 24.45 -31.17 -9.00
CA GLU A 530 24.72 -32.33 -9.86
C GLU A 530 25.27 -33.52 -9.03
N ARG A 531 26.16 -33.28 -8.06
CA ARG A 531 26.64 -34.32 -7.13
C ARG A 531 25.55 -34.86 -6.22
N GLU A 532 24.72 -34.01 -5.62
CA GLU A 532 23.58 -34.45 -4.79
C GLU A 532 22.61 -35.34 -5.58
N VAL A 533 22.35 -34.99 -6.85
CA VAL A 533 21.51 -35.79 -7.75
C VAL A 533 22.18 -37.14 -8.08
N GLU A 534 23.48 -37.18 -8.32
CA GLU A 534 24.22 -38.43 -8.54
C GLU A 534 24.22 -39.34 -7.29
N GLU A 535 24.43 -38.78 -6.09
CA GLU A 535 24.36 -39.51 -4.83
C GLU A 535 22.95 -40.10 -4.58
N LEU A 536 21.90 -39.31 -4.83
CA LEU A 536 20.50 -39.78 -4.75
C LEU A 536 20.18 -40.88 -5.79
N ILE A 537 20.78 -40.83 -6.98
CA ILE A 537 20.65 -41.88 -8.00
C ILE A 537 21.40 -43.15 -7.58
N ALA A 538 22.59 -43.02 -6.98
CA ALA A 538 23.38 -44.13 -6.47
C ALA A 538 22.67 -44.82 -5.29
N ALA A 539 22.16 -44.05 -4.33
CA ALA A 539 21.40 -44.54 -3.18
C ALA A 539 20.09 -45.25 -3.56
N LYS A 540 19.51 -44.97 -4.74
CA LYS A 540 18.35 -45.69 -5.29
C LYS A 540 18.70 -46.96 -6.09
N ARG A 541 19.99 -47.24 -6.32
CA ARG A 541 20.47 -48.40 -7.09
C ARG A 541 21.12 -49.48 -6.23
N GLY A 542 21.55 -49.14 -5.01
CA GLY A 542 21.95 -50.10 -3.97
C GLY A 542 20.75 -50.62 -3.20
#